data_AF-A0A1Y1YGU7-F1
#
_entry.id   AF-A0A1Y1YGU7-F1
#
_cell.length_a   1.000
_cell.length_b   1.000
_cell.length_c   1.000
_cell.angle_alpha   90.00
_cell.angle_beta   90.00
_cell.angle_gamma   90.00
#
_symmetry.space_group_name_H-M   'P 1'
#
loop_
_entity.id
_entity.type
_entity.pdbx_description
1 polymer ?
#
loop_
_entity_poly.entity_id
_entity_poly.type
_entity_poly.pdbx_seq_one_letter_code
_entity_poly.pdbx_strand_id
1 'polypeptide(L)'
;MHISYGTNVIRAAHSQDHLSEYPFSSMATQSEFPPCGKFDQEYIRTSENEIVSKSSVLHNLHRMGHILFNNPHSTNTRLHVEDKNGSVAAFWVHDFYFLHDSPVLYKSLHPTSSSSPMLRELESFHQAGKQMTTDSDGKHHSYLVVPSVEGFEEILWWIYTRDDDRWLHTMSKSGFGSIMENVAFLRLSQDAYYVMAEFYEDSI
;
A
#
# COMPACT_ATOMS: atom_id res chain seq x y z
N MET A 1 1.32 -27.21 56.65
CA MET A 1 0.38 -28.23 56.12
C MET A 1 0.44 -28.10 54.61
N HIS A 2 1.23 -28.88 53.84
CA HIS A 2 1.01 -30.28 53.44
C HIS A 2 -0.47 -30.52 53.08
N ILE A 3 -0.90 -30.87 51.86
CA ILE A 3 -0.61 -32.05 50.98
C ILE A 3 -1.20 -31.66 49.57
N SER A 4 -0.53 -31.73 48.41
CA SER A 4 -0.03 -32.84 47.56
C SER A 4 -1.03 -33.48 46.54
N TYR A 5 -0.58 -33.50 45.28
CA TYR A 5 -0.72 -34.46 44.17
C TYR A 5 -2.06 -34.83 43.50
N GLY A 6 -2.00 -34.86 42.17
CA GLY A 6 -2.97 -35.50 41.26
C GLY A 6 -2.39 -35.65 39.85
N THR A 7 -1.34 -36.46 39.70
CA THR A 7 -0.77 -36.90 38.42
C THR A 7 -1.64 -38.01 37.82
N ASN A 8 -1.92 -37.97 36.52
CA ASN A 8 -2.38 -39.14 35.78
C ASN A 8 -1.47 -39.38 34.57
N VAL A 9 -0.89 -40.59 34.56
CA VAL A 9 -0.15 -41.23 33.48
C VAL A 9 -0.94 -42.49 33.13
N ILE A 10 -0.99 -42.90 31.85
CA ILE A 10 -0.68 -44.27 31.34
C ILE A 10 -1.24 -44.53 29.93
N ARG A 11 -0.29 -44.93 29.05
CA ARG A 11 -0.28 -45.88 27.89
C ARG A 11 -1.34 -45.75 26.79
N ALA A 12 -0.97 -45.59 25.50
CA ALA A 12 -0.14 -46.42 24.60
C ALA A 12 -0.84 -47.67 24.05
N ALA A 13 -1.04 -47.71 22.72
CA ALA A 13 -1.06 -48.93 21.92
C ALA A 13 -0.60 -48.62 20.48
N HIS A 14 0.45 -49.34 20.08
CA HIS A 14 0.98 -49.52 18.73
C HIS A 14 -0.01 -50.27 17.82
N SER A 15 0.04 -49.99 16.51
CA SER A 15 0.11 -51.06 15.50
C SER A 15 0.76 -50.53 14.22
N GLN A 16 1.81 -51.21 13.78
CA GLN A 16 2.50 -51.03 12.51
C GLN A 16 1.93 -52.00 11.44
N ASP A 17 2.45 -51.81 10.22
CA ASP A 17 2.61 -52.76 9.11
C ASP A 17 1.44 -52.90 8.11
N HIS A 18 1.63 -52.40 6.87
CA HIS A 18 2.24 -53.23 5.83
C HIS A 18 2.57 -52.44 4.55
N LEU A 19 3.74 -52.78 3.99
CA LEU A 19 4.35 -52.35 2.74
C LEU A 19 3.60 -52.81 1.48
N SER A 20 3.64 -52.00 0.42
CA SER A 20 3.81 -52.51 -0.94
C SER A 20 4.57 -51.52 -1.82
N GLU A 21 5.53 -52.05 -2.56
CA GLU A 21 6.64 -51.39 -3.23
C GLU A 21 6.52 -51.53 -4.76
N TYR A 22 6.93 -50.48 -5.50
CA TYR A 22 7.41 -50.42 -6.91
C TYR A 22 6.44 -50.56 -8.11
N PRO A 23 6.80 -50.14 -9.36
CA PRO A 23 7.91 -49.26 -9.82
C PRO A 23 7.55 -48.18 -10.90
N PHE A 24 8.46 -47.20 -11.01
CA PHE A 24 8.99 -46.45 -12.17
C PHE A 24 8.25 -46.24 -13.53
N SER A 25 8.26 -44.95 -13.93
CA SER A 25 8.49 -44.37 -15.28
C SER A 25 7.36 -44.31 -16.33
N SER A 26 6.93 -43.09 -16.66
CA SER A 26 7.00 -42.59 -18.05
C SER A 26 6.79 -41.07 -18.08
N MET A 27 7.72 -40.37 -18.72
CA MET A 27 7.49 -39.02 -19.22
C MET A 27 6.45 -39.06 -20.33
N ALA A 28 5.45 -38.18 -20.24
CA ALA A 28 4.71 -37.68 -21.40
C ALA A 28 4.27 -36.26 -21.09
N THR A 29 4.94 -35.32 -21.74
CA THR A 29 4.58 -33.91 -21.90
C THR A 29 3.12 -33.77 -22.30
N GLN A 30 2.27 -33.28 -21.38
CA GLN A 30 1.05 -32.59 -21.75
C GLN A 30 1.34 -31.09 -21.75
N SER A 31 1.52 -30.61 -22.98
CA SER A 31 1.42 -29.21 -23.36
C SER A 31 -0.01 -28.74 -23.09
N GLU A 32 -0.27 -28.25 -21.90
CA GLU A 32 -1.40 -27.35 -21.65
C GLU A 32 -0.89 -25.93 -21.77
N PHE A 33 -1.25 -25.28 -22.87
CA PHE A 33 -1.18 -23.82 -22.96
C PHE A 33 -2.16 -23.24 -21.93
N PRO A 34 -1.73 -22.37 -20.99
CA PRO A 34 -2.68 -21.52 -20.30
C PRO A 34 -3.17 -20.43 -21.27
N PRO A 35 -4.44 -20.00 -21.11
CA PRO A 35 -5.14 -19.14 -22.04
C PRO A 35 -4.61 -17.71 -22.03
N CYS A 36 -4.88 -17.03 -23.14
CA CYS A 36 -4.62 -15.62 -23.40
C CYS A 36 -5.02 -14.71 -22.21
N GLY A 37 -4.01 -14.08 -21.62
CA GLY A 37 -4.12 -13.08 -20.57
C GLY A 37 -2.74 -12.79 -20.03
N LYS A 38 -1.94 -12.00 -20.77
CA LYS A 38 -0.62 -11.56 -20.29
C LYS A 38 -0.82 -10.63 -19.10
N PHE A 39 -0.88 -11.18 -17.90
CA PHE A 39 -0.40 -10.44 -16.74
C PHE A 39 1.11 -10.36 -16.93
N ASP A 40 1.62 -9.19 -17.33
CA ASP A 40 3.04 -8.88 -17.25
C ASP A 40 3.45 -8.99 -15.78
N GLN A 41 3.76 -10.20 -15.32
CA GLN A 41 4.40 -10.42 -14.03
C GLN A 41 5.80 -9.84 -14.14
N GLU A 42 5.91 -8.58 -13.72
CA GLU A 42 7.17 -7.87 -13.64
C GLU A 42 7.98 -8.47 -12.48
N TYR A 43 9.16 -8.99 -12.81
CA TYR A 43 10.07 -9.61 -11.85
C TYR A 43 11.23 -8.67 -11.53
N ILE A 44 11.61 -8.60 -10.26
CA ILE A 44 12.72 -7.80 -9.76
C ILE A 44 13.84 -8.77 -9.36
N ARG A 45 15.02 -8.60 -9.95
CA ARG A 45 16.21 -9.35 -9.57
C ARG A 45 16.85 -8.69 -8.35
N THR A 46 16.81 -9.36 -7.20
CA THR A 46 17.38 -8.85 -5.93
C THR A 46 18.84 -9.27 -5.74
N SER A 47 19.24 -10.40 -6.33
CA SER A 47 20.62 -10.88 -6.34
C SER A 47 20.93 -11.71 -7.59
N GLU A 48 22.15 -12.22 -7.72
CA GLU A 48 22.53 -13.05 -8.85
C GLU A 48 21.63 -14.28 -9.02
N ASN A 49 21.12 -14.83 -7.91
CA ASN A 49 20.35 -16.07 -7.88
C ASN A 49 18.91 -15.90 -7.37
N GLU A 50 18.49 -14.67 -7.07
CA GLU A 50 17.18 -14.41 -6.47
C GLU A 50 16.38 -13.43 -7.32
N ILE A 51 15.13 -13.82 -7.59
CA ILE A 51 14.15 -13.06 -8.33
C ILE A 51 12.88 -13.06 -7.50
N VAL A 52 12.31 -11.87 -7.30
CA VAL A 52 11.07 -11.68 -6.55
C VAL A 52 10.05 -11.05 -7.48
N SER A 53 8.79 -11.47 -7.39
CA SER A 53 7.72 -10.81 -8.15
C SER A 53 7.44 -9.43 -7.57
N LYS A 54 7.15 -8.45 -8.43
CA LYS A 54 6.70 -7.12 -7.99
C LYS A 54 5.48 -7.21 -7.08
N SER A 55 4.55 -8.13 -7.36
CA SER A 55 3.38 -8.38 -6.50
C SER A 55 3.77 -8.79 -5.08
N SER A 56 4.78 -9.64 -4.91
CA SER A 56 5.25 -10.04 -3.59
C SER A 56 5.90 -8.88 -2.85
N VAL A 57 6.65 -8.03 -3.55
CA VAL A 57 7.25 -6.82 -2.97
C VAL A 57 6.17 -5.86 -2.49
N LEU A 58 5.20 -5.54 -3.35
CA LEU A 58 4.09 -4.64 -3.00
C LEU A 58 3.22 -5.20 -1.87
N HIS A 59 2.94 -6.50 -1.88
CA HIS A 59 2.18 -7.14 -0.80
C HIS A 59 2.91 -7.01 0.56
N ASN A 60 4.21 -7.30 0.60
CA ASN A 60 5.00 -7.13 1.81
C ASN A 60 5.09 -5.67 2.25
N LEU A 61 5.19 -4.75 1.30
CA LEU A 61 5.18 -3.32 1.55
C LEU A 61 3.89 -2.91 2.28
N HIS A 62 2.74 -3.26 1.72
CA HIS A 62 1.45 -2.90 2.32
C HIS A 62 1.21 -3.56 3.68
N ARG A 63 1.70 -4.79 3.87
CA ARG A 63 1.69 -5.45 5.18
C ARG A 63 2.49 -4.68 6.24
N MET A 64 3.55 -3.96 5.86
CA MET A 64 4.30 -3.08 6.77
C MET A 64 3.65 -1.69 6.93
N GLY A 65 2.63 -1.36 6.15
CA GLY A 65 2.00 -0.04 6.09
C GLY A 65 1.61 0.50 7.46
N HIS A 66 0.95 -0.31 8.30
CA HIS A 66 0.49 0.08 9.63
C HIS A 66 1.63 0.44 10.62
N ILE A 67 2.85 -0.06 10.39
CA ILE A 67 4.03 0.23 11.23
C ILE A 67 4.72 1.51 10.76
N LEU A 68 4.73 1.72 9.45
CA LEU A 68 5.43 2.83 8.81
C LEU A 68 4.58 4.10 8.71
N PHE A 69 3.25 3.96 8.70
CA PHE A 69 2.35 5.09 8.56
C PHE A 69 2.59 6.12 9.66
N ASN A 70 2.82 7.36 9.24
CA ASN A 70 3.03 8.52 10.10
C ASN A 70 4.13 8.34 11.18
N ASN A 71 5.13 7.51 10.90
CA ASN A 71 6.23 7.22 11.83
C ASN A 71 7.45 8.14 11.59
N PRO A 72 7.78 9.08 12.51
CA PRO A 72 8.90 10.01 12.36
C PRO A 72 10.29 9.36 12.41
N HIS A 73 10.38 8.09 12.83
CA HIS A 73 11.65 7.38 12.99
C HIS A 73 12.05 6.58 11.74
N SER A 74 11.13 6.35 10.81
CA SER A 74 11.37 5.55 9.60
C SER A 74 11.51 6.40 8.33
N THR A 75 11.28 7.72 8.41
CA THR A 75 11.40 8.64 7.28
C THR A 75 11.97 9.99 7.68
N ASN A 76 12.60 10.66 6.72
CA ASN A 76 13.04 12.04 6.85
C ASN A 76 12.07 13.03 6.19
N THR A 77 10.94 12.58 5.64
CA THR A 77 10.02 13.42 4.88
C THR A 77 8.72 13.67 5.63
N ARG A 78 8.39 14.95 5.80
CA ARG A 78 7.14 15.43 6.38
C ARG A 78 6.33 16.16 5.32
N LEU A 79 5.15 15.64 5.02
CA LEU A 79 4.18 16.26 4.13
C LEU A 79 3.27 17.18 4.96
N HIS A 80 3.20 18.45 4.59
CA HIS A 80 2.26 19.43 5.11
C HIS A 80 1.17 19.63 4.08
N VAL A 81 -0.08 19.50 4.50
CA VAL A 81 -1.25 19.75 3.66
C VAL A 81 -2.04 20.92 4.20
N GLU A 82 -2.51 21.76 3.29
CA GLU A 82 -3.34 22.91 3.59
C GLU A 82 -4.52 22.95 2.61
N ASP A 83 -5.73 23.22 3.10
CA ASP A 83 -6.87 23.45 2.23
C ASP A 83 -7.14 24.95 2.01
N LYS A 84 -8.04 25.27 1.08
CA LYS A 84 -8.45 26.64 0.77
C LYS A 84 -9.12 27.38 1.94
N ASN A 85 -9.57 26.65 2.96
CA ASN A 85 -10.19 27.22 4.16
C ASN A 85 -9.15 27.51 5.25
N GLY A 86 -7.87 27.19 5.02
CA GLY A 86 -6.77 27.34 5.96
C GLY A 86 -6.66 26.21 6.98
N SER A 87 -7.40 25.10 6.80
CA SER A 87 -7.19 23.90 7.61
C SER A 87 -5.84 23.30 7.24
N VAL A 88 -5.10 22.83 8.24
CA VAL A 88 -3.76 22.27 8.04
C VAL A 88 -3.61 20.92 8.72
N ALA A 89 -2.86 20.02 8.09
CA ALA A 89 -2.41 18.77 8.70
C ALA A 89 -0.99 18.43 8.25
N ALA A 90 -0.30 17.56 8.99
CA ALA A 90 1.04 17.14 8.63
C ALA A 90 1.29 15.67 8.95
N PHE A 91 1.95 14.98 8.03
CA PHE A 91 2.15 13.52 8.07
C PHE A 91 3.60 13.16 7.76
N TRP A 92 4.16 12.19 8.49
CA TRP A 92 5.42 11.55 8.12
C TRP A 92 5.15 10.52 7.03
N VAL A 93 5.81 10.69 5.88
CA VAL A 93 5.51 9.92 4.67
C VAL A 93 6.77 9.31 4.04
N HIS A 94 6.57 8.23 3.31
CA HIS A 94 7.57 7.53 2.52
C HIS A 94 7.12 7.59 1.07
N ASP A 95 7.99 8.12 0.23
CA ASP A 95 7.74 8.36 -1.19
C ASP A 95 7.41 7.11 -2.00
N PHE A 96 8.02 5.98 -1.67
CA PHE A 96 7.86 4.72 -2.40
C PHE A 96 6.43 4.16 -2.37
N TYR A 97 5.58 4.57 -1.42
CA TYR A 97 4.15 4.24 -1.46
C TYR A 97 3.38 5.03 -2.52
N PHE A 98 3.84 6.23 -2.88
CA PHE A 98 3.11 7.09 -3.81
C PHE A 98 3.38 6.76 -5.28
N LEU A 99 4.44 6.00 -5.56
CA LEU A 99 4.86 5.70 -6.93
C LEU A 99 3.74 5.05 -7.76
N HIS A 100 2.95 4.18 -7.15
CA HIS A 100 1.87 3.47 -7.83
C HIS A 100 0.51 4.11 -7.64
N ASP A 101 0.30 4.82 -6.53
CA ASP A 101 -1.02 5.29 -6.15
C ASP A 101 -1.26 6.76 -6.34
N SER A 102 -0.24 7.59 -6.32
CA SER A 102 -0.44 9.02 -6.53
C SER A 102 0.78 9.63 -7.20
N PRO A 103 0.76 9.72 -8.54
CA PRO A 103 1.78 10.45 -9.28
C PRO A 103 1.92 11.91 -8.81
N VAL A 104 0.83 12.50 -8.31
CA VAL A 104 0.81 13.86 -7.74
C VAL A 104 1.63 13.93 -6.46
N LEU A 105 1.41 13.03 -5.50
CA LEU A 105 2.19 12.97 -4.24
C LEU A 105 3.64 12.59 -4.52
N TYR A 106 3.90 11.60 -5.36
CA TYR A 106 5.26 11.21 -5.69
C TYR A 106 6.09 12.38 -6.21
N LYS A 107 5.49 13.17 -7.12
CA LYS A 107 6.11 14.35 -7.73
C LYS A 107 6.16 15.57 -6.80
N SER A 108 5.27 15.68 -5.82
CA SER A 108 5.38 16.75 -4.81
C SER A 108 6.58 16.51 -3.88
N LEU A 109 6.97 15.25 -3.69
CA LEU A 109 8.17 14.88 -2.94
C LEU A 109 9.45 14.87 -3.79
N HIS A 110 9.34 14.71 -5.12
CA HIS A 110 10.48 14.64 -6.05
C HIS A 110 10.48 15.73 -7.13
N PRO A 111 10.60 17.02 -6.77
CA PRO A 111 10.46 18.12 -7.71
C PRO A 111 11.51 18.13 -8.84
N THR A 112 12.66 17.48 -8.67
CA THR A 112 13.77 17.47 -9.63
C THR A 112 13.74 16.30 -10.62
N SER A 113 12.79 15.37 -10.51
CA SER A 113 12.72 14.13 -11.29
C SER A 113 11.89 14.25 -12.59
N SER A 114 12.03 15.34 -13.35
CA SER A 114 11.17 15.65 -14.51
C SER A 114 11.51 14.92 -15.82
N SER A 115 12.31 13.84 -15.79
CA SER A 115 12.71 13.16 -17.04
C SER A 115 11.67 12.20 -17.62
N SER A 116 10.62 11.84 -16.86
CA SER A 116 9.58 10.94 -17.37
C SER A 116 8.51 11.70 -18.18
N PRO A 117 8.21 11.28 -19.43
CA PRO A 117 7.17 11.91 -20.26
C PRO A 117 5.78 11.89 -19.60
N MET A 118 5.47 10.87 -18.79
CA MET A 118 4.24 10.80 -17.99
C MET A 118 4.16 11.92 -16.94
N LEU A 119 5.30 12.31 -16.34
CA LEU A 119 5.34 13.33 -15.30
C LEU A 119 5.21 14.76 -15.87
N ARG A 120 5.57 14.98 -17.15
CA ARG A 120 5.47 16.29 -17.81
C ARG A 120 4.02 16.74 -18.00
N GLU A 121 3.11 15.82 -18.35
CA GLU A 121 1.68 16.14 -18.47
C GLU A 121 1.08 16.54 -17.12
N LEU A 122 1.57 15.98 -16.01
CA LEU A 122 1.16 16.44 -14.67
C LEU A 122 1.67 17.86 -14.33
N GLU A 123 2.69 18.40 -15.01
CA GLU A 123 3.25 19.74 -14.72
C GLU A 123 2.28 20.85 -15.14
N SER A 124 1.51 20.65 -16.21
CA SER A 124 0.55 21.65 -16.69
C SER A 124 -0.67 21.82 -15.78
N PHE A 125 -1.00 20.81 -14.97
CA PHE A 125 -2.19 20.84 -14.11
C PHE A 125 -1.92 21.39 -12.70
N HIS A 126 -0.67 21.44 -12.24
CA HIS A 126 -0.35 21.75 -10.85
C HIS A 126 0.77 22.80 -10.75
N GLN A 127 0.38 24.08 -10.87
CA GLN A 127 1.17 25.23 -10.40
C GLN A 127 0.93 25.49 -8.89
N ALA A 128 0.80 24.45 -8.08
CA ALA A 128 0.80 24.64 -6.62
C ALA A 128 2.22 25.03 -6.22
N GLY A 129 2.36 26.16 -5.51
CA GLY A 129 3.63 26.71 -5.07
C GLY A 129 4.41 25.67 -4.28
N LYS A 130 5.34 24.99 -4.96
CA LYS A 130 6.17 23.95 -4.36
C LYS A 130 7.19 24.62 -3.47
N GLN A 131 7.02 24.47 -2.17
CA GLN A 131 8.08 24.76 -1.21
C GLN A 131 8.57 23.41 -0.68
N MET A 132 9.85 23.14 -0.88
CA MET A 132 10.55 22.08 -0.16
C MET A 132 11.57 22.76 0.73
N THR A 133 11.47 22.56 2.03
CA THR A 133 12.42 23.09 3.00
C THR A 133 13.09 21.94 3.74
N THR A 134 14.25 22.23 4.33
CA THR A 134 14.97 21.26 5.18
C THR A 134 15.16 21.91 6.55
N ASP A 135 14.80 21.20 7.61
CA ASP A 135 15.01 21.67 8.97
C ASP A 135 16.46 21.49 9.43
N SER A 136 16.78 21.92 10.65
CA SER A 136 18.11 21.79 11.24
C SER A 136 18.57 20.34 11.42
N ASP A 137 17.62 19.41 11.51
CA ASP A 137 17.86 17.98 11.72
C ASP A 137 17.99 17.22 10.40
N GLY A 138 17.94 17.93 9.27
CA GLY A 138 18.04 17.36 7.93
C GLY A 138 16.74 16.75 7.41
N LYS A 139 15.60 17.00 8.07
CA LYS A 139 14.30 16.50 7.64
C LYS A 139 13.73 17.38 6.54
N HIS A 140 13.16 16.75 5.53
CA HIS A 140 12.53 17.38 4.38
C HIS A 140 11.07 17.68 4.67
N HIS A 141 10.66 18.92 4.42
CA HIS A 141 9.29 19.39 4.56
C HIS A 141 8.75 19.72 3.16
N SER A 142 7.71 19.01 2.74
CA SER A 142 7.00 19.29 1.47
C SER A 142 5.63 19.84 1.77
N TYR A 143 5.23 20.88 1.03
CA TYR A 143 3.96 21.58 1.23
C TYR A 143 3.05 21.37 0.02
N LEU A 144 1.81 20.96 0.27
CA LEU A 144 0.81 20.66 -0.73
C LEU A 144 -0.52 21.33 -0.39
N VAL A 145 -1.04 22.14 -1.31
CA VAL A 145 -2.40 22.66 -1.20
C VAL A 145 -3.37 21.64 -1.78
N VAL A 146 -4.39 21.25 -1.00
CA VAL A 146 -5.36 20.19 -1.34
C VAL A 146 -6.79 20.72 -1.35
N PRO A 147 -7.74 20.06 -2.04
CA PRO A 147 -9.15 20.45 -2.00
C PRO A 147 -9.75 20.50 -0.60
N SER A 148 -9.45 19.49 0.23
CA SER A 148 -9.90 19.39 1.62
C SER A 148 -8.87 18.65 2.47
N VAL A 149 -8.64 19.09 3.71
CA VAL A 149 -7.85 18.31 4.69
C VAL A 149 -8.68 17.17 5.30
N GLU A 150 -10.01 17.29 5.28
CA GLU A 150 -10.91 16.26 5.81
C GLU A 150 -10.74 14.94 5.05
N GLY A 151 -10.56 13.84 5.80
CA GLY A 151 -10.36 12.50 5.23
C GLY A 151 -8.99 12.26 4.59
N PHE A 152 -8.08 13.24 4.59
CA PHE A 152 -6.76 13.09 3.96
C PHE A 152 -5.89 12.03 4.67
N GLU A 153 -6.01 11.93 6.00
CA GLU A 153 -5.32 10.88 6.77
C GLU A 153 -5.76 9.48 6.33
N GLU A 154 -7.06 9.26 6.13
CA GLU A 154 -7.61 7.97 5.71
C GLU A 154 -7.18 7.61 4.28
N ILE A 155 -7.09 8.60 3.38
CA ILE A 155 -6.50 8.40 2.04
C ILE A 155 -5.05 7.91 2.14
N LEU A 156 -4.23 8.58 2.96
CA LEU A 156 -2.84 8.17 3.15
C LEU A 156 -2.74 6.79 3.82
N TRP A 157 -3.61 6.50 4.79
CA TRP A 157 -3.68 5.20 5.43
C TRP A 157 -3.98 4.09 4.42
N TRP A 158 -4.97 4.32 3.54
CA TRP A 158 -5.33 3.37 2.50
C TRP A 158 -4.17 3.14 1.51
N ILE A 159 -3.47 4.19 1.07
CA ILE A 159 -2.27 4.05 0.23
C ILE A 159 -1.23 3.14 0.91
N TYR A 160 -1.07 3.23 2.23
CA TYR A 160 -0.12 2.40 2.97
C TYR A 160 -0.57 0.96 3.09
N THR A 161 -1.86 0.72 3.35
CA THR A 161 -2.33 -0.58 3.85
C THR A 161 -3.17 -1.37 2.87
N ARG A 162 -3.79 -0.72 1.87
CA ARG A 162 -4.83 -1.28 1.01
C ARG A 162 -5.99 -1.89 1.78
N ASP A 163 -6.30 -1.29 2.93
CA ASP A 163 -7.40 -1.72 3.78
C ASP A 163 -8.69 -1.05 3.29
N ASP A 164 -9.29 -1.66 2.27
CA ASP A 164 -10.53 -1.20 1.65
C ASP A 164 -11.67 -1.19 2.68
N ASP A 165 -11.78 -2.26 3.48
CA ASP A 165 -12.80 -2.41 4.52
C ASP A 165 -12.77 -1.26 5.52
N ARG A 166 -11.58 -0.92 6.03
CA ARG A 166 -11.44 0.21 6.95
C ARG A 166 -11.83 1.52 6.27
N TRP A 167 -11.36 1.74 5.04
CA TRP A 167 -11.64 3.01 4.35
C TRP A 167 -13.13 3.22 4.12
N LEU A 168 -13.85 2.17 3.71
CA LEU A 168 -15.31 2.18 3.60
C LEU A 168 -15.99 2.47 4.94
N HIS A 169 -15.51 1.87 6.03
CA HIS A 169 -16.10 2.05 7.37
C HIS A 169 -15.86 3.44 7.97
N THR A 170 -14.73 4.08 7.66
CA THR A 170 -14.41 5.42 8.17
C THR A 170 -15.04 6.53 7.33
N MET A 171 -15.50 6.22 6.13
CA MET A 171 -16.13 7.16 5.22
C MET A 171 -17.57 7.50 5.65
N SER A 172 -17.87 8.79 5.72
CA SER A 172 -19.21 9.28 6.01
C SER A 172 -19.86 9.88 4.76
N LYS A 173 -21.20 9.86 4.69
CA LYS A 173 -21.93 10.46 3.56
C LYS A 173 -21.63 11.95 3.39
N SER A 174 -21.40 12.68 4.48
CA SER A 174 -21.03 14.10 4.44
C SER A 174 -19.57 14.31 3.99
N GLY A 175 -18.66 13.42 4.37
CA GLY A 175 -17.24 13.49 4.01
C GLY A 175 -16.90 12.94 2.61
N PHE A 176 -17.80 12.13 2.02
CA PHE A 176 -17.60 11.49 0.73
C PHE A 176 -17.19 12.48 -0.37
N GLY A 177 -17.88 13.61 -0.48
CA GLY A 177 -17.58 14.62 -1.50
C GLY A 177 -16.16 15.16 -1.40
N SER A 178 -15.72 15.49 -0.18
CA SER A 178 -14.36 15.97 0.09
C SER A 178 -13.30 14.92 -0.18
N ILE A 179 -13.55 13.67 0.20
CA ILE A 179 -12.63 12.55 -0.09
C ILE A 179 -12.55 12.33 -1.60
N MET A 180 -13.67 12.34 -2.32
CA MET A 180 -13.70 12.15 -3.78
C MET A 180 -12.96 13.28 -4.53
N GLU A 181 -13.10 14.53 -4.09
CA GLU A 181 -12.33 15.65 -4.62
C GLU A 181 -10.82 15.44 -4.43
N ASN A 182 -10.40 14.95 -3.26
CA ASN A 182 -9.00 14.60 -3.00
C ASN A 182 -8.53 13.42 -3.85
N VAL A 183 -9.33 12.35 -4.00
CA VAL A 183 -9.03 11.19 -4.85
C VAL A 183 -8.77 11.63 -6.30
N ALA A 184 -9.63 12.52 -6.82
CA ALA A 184 -9.50 13.09 -8.15
C ALA A 184 -8.26 14.00 -8.28
N PHE A 185 -8.06 14.90 -7.30
CA PHE A 185 -6.93 15.81 -7.27
C PHE A 185 -5.59 15.09 -7.23
N LEU A 186 -5.46 14.11 -6.34
CA LEU A 186 -4.24 13.30 -6.17
C LEU A 186 -4.01 12.31 -7.33
N ARG A 187 -4.99 12.19 -8.23
CA ARG A 187 -5.03 11.20 -9.32
C ARG A 187 -4.76 9.81 -8.79
N LEU A 188 -5.55 9.38 -7.81
CA LEU A 188 -5.36 8.07 -7.23
C LEU A 188 -5.54 6.95 -8.26
N SER A 189 -4.96 5.80 -7.99
CA SER A 189 -5.08 4.61 -8.84
C SER A 189 -6.55 4.18 -9.01
N GLN A 190 -6.81 3.39 -10.06
CA GLN A 190 -8.15 2.89 -10.36
C GLN A 190 -8.77 2.12 -9.17
N ASP A 191 -7.94 1.45 -8.39
CA ASP A 191 -8.36 0.71 -7.19
C ASP A 191 -9.05 1.64 -6.18
N ALA A 192 -8.55 2.87 -6.00
CA ALA A 192 -9.19 3.86 -5.14
C ALA A 192 -10.60 4.21 -5.64
N TYR A 193 -10.77 4.37 -6.95
CA TYR A 193 -12.07 4.67 -7.54
C TYR A 193 -13.06 3.51 -7.39
N TYR A 194 -12.59 2.26 -7.40
CA TYR A 194 -13.47 1.12 -7.14
C TYR A 194 -14.01 1.12 -5.71
N VAL A 195 -13.15 1.37 -4.71
CA VAL A 195 -13.59 1.50 -3.32
C VAL A 195 -14.59 2.67 -3.16
N MET A 196 -14.31 3.81 -3.80
CA MET A 196 -15.24 4.95 -3.78
C MET A 196 -16.59 4.64 -4.45
N ALA A 197 -16.59 3.84 -5.51
CA ALA A 197 -17.82 3.41 -6.20
C ALA A 197 -18.65 2.45 -5.33
N GLU A 198 -18.01 1.51 -4.65
CA GLU A 198 -18.67 0.60 -3.71
C GLU A 198 -19.39 1.36 -2.58
N PHE A 199 -18.73 2.33 -1.96
CA PHE A 199 -19.37 3.18 -0.95
C PHE A 199 -20.60 3.93 -1.50
N TYR A 200 -20.51 4.42 -2.75
CA TYR A 200 -21.58 5.15 -3.39
C TYR A 200 -22.80 4.25 -3.66
N GLU A 201 -22.56 3.03 -4.14
CA GLU A 201 -23.60 2.03 -4.38
C GLU A 201 -24.29 1.59 -3.09
N ASP A 202 -23.54 1.35 -2.01
CA ASP A 202 -24.08 0.97 -0.69
C ASP A 202 -24.82 2.11 0.02
N SER A 203 -24.58 3.36 -0.39
CA SER A 203 -25.16 4.56 0.23
C SER A 203 -26.48 5.02 -0.38
N ILE A 204 -26.89 4.46 -1.52
CA ILE A 204 -28.16 4.72 -2.24
C ILE A 204 -29.24 3.75 -1.78
#